data_AF-A0A1Q3K8T2-F1
#
_entry.id   AF-A0A1Q3K8T2-F1
#
_cell.length_a   1.000
_cell.length_b   1.000
_cell.length_c   1.000
_cell.angle_alpha   90.00
_cell.angle_beta   90.00
_cell.angle_gamma   90.00
#
_symmetry.space_group_name_H-M   'P 1'
#
loop_
_entity.id
_entity.type
_entity.pdbx_description
1 polymer ?
#
loop_
_entity_poly.entity_id
_entity_poly.type
_entity_poly.pdbx_seq_one_letter_code
_entity_poly.pdbx_strand_id
1 'polypeptide(L)'
;MAEFKRRALLLSSGKQIKLYGNSLAICPSLEIGEGAAPNIFSFIDQQHSPETDESKSLNTEQKKKQSSAAVSNPHGLSAEDLMEIADYNMQLWMDLKSSLRKHGVNNPKVFHAEMLR
;
A
#
# COMPACT_ATOMS: atom_id res chain seq x y z
N MET A 1 -11.57 12.35 3.00
CA MET A 1 -11.82 10.97 2.58
C MET A 1 -10.98 10.74 1.36
N ALA A 2 -10.22 9.64 1.33
CA ALA A 2 -9.24 9.44 0.28
C ALA A 2 -9.91 9.42 -1.09
N GLU A 3 -9.27 10.04 -2.07
CA GLU A 3 -9.72 10.06 -3.45
C GLU A 3 -8.65 9.40 -4.34
N PHE A 4 -9.07 8.43 -5.14
CA PHE A 4 -8.22 7.84 -6.17
C PHE A 4 -8.46 8.56 -7.50
N LYS A 5 -7.46 9.31 -7.97
CA LYS A 5 -7.58 10.10 -9.20
C LYS A 5 -6.28 10.11 -9.97
N ARG A 6 -6.33 9.80 -11.26
CA ARG A 6 -5.16 9.84 -12.17
C ARG A 6 -3.93 9.12 -11.60
N ARG A 7 -4.13 7.91 -11.05
CA ARG A 7 -3.08 7.10 -10.39
C ARG A 7 -2.42 7.79 -9.21
N ALA A 8 -3.19 8.58 -8.48
CA ALA A 8 -2.76 9.16 -7.23
C ALA A 8 -3.82 8.94 -6.17
N LEU A 9 -3.37 8.58 -4.97
CA LEU A 9 -4.18 8.57 -3.77
C LEU A 9 -4.01 9.92 -3.07
N LEU A 10 -5.08 10.69 -3.01
CA LEU A 10 -5.15 11.99 -2.35
C LEU A 10 -5.77 11.79 -0.97
N LEU A 11 -5.03 12.12 0.09
CA LEU A 11 -5.48 11.97 1.46
C LEU A 11 -6.03 13.29 2.01
N SER A 12 -6.87 13.22 3.04
CA SER A 12 -7.42 14.40 3.72
C SER A 12 -6.34 15.28 4.37
N SER A 13 -5.19 14.69 4.72
CA SER A 13 -4.01 15.42 5.19
C SER A 13 -3.34 16.29 4.12
N GLY A 14 -3.78 16.21 2.87
CA GLY A 14 -3.16 16.88 1.73
C GLY A 14 -1.99 16.12 1.11
N LYS A 15 -1.61 14.97 1.68
CA LYS A 15 -0.61 14.09 1.08
C LYS A 15 -1.13 13.47 -0.20
N GLN A 16 -0.23 13.38 -1.18
CA GLN A 16 -0.49 12.74 -2.46
C GLN A 16 0.51 11.60 -2.67
N ILE A 17 0.00 10.38 -2.77
CA ILE A 17 0.80 9.19 -3.06
C ILE A 17 0.62 8.87 -4.53
N LYS A 18 1.70 8.98 -5.32
CA LYS A 18 1.68 8.57 -6.72
C LYS A 18 1.76 7.04 -6.78
N LEU A 19 0.82 6.45 -7.50
CA LEU A 19 0.72 5.03 -7.75
C LEU A 19 1.26 4.72 -9.15
N TYR A 20 1.80 3.51 -9.31
CA TYR A 20 2.32 3.00 -10.57
C TYR A 20 1.19 2.59 -11.52
N GLY A 21 0.13 2.01 -10.97
CA GLY A 21 -1.07 1.52 -11.63
C GLY A 21 -2.35 2.09 -11.03
N ASN A 22 -3.42 1.30 -11.08
CA ASN A 22 -4.79 1.71 -10.80
C ASN A 22 -5.40 0.93 -9.62
N SER A 23 -4.57 0.30 -8.78
CA SER A 23 -5.04 -0.54 -7.69
C SER A 23 -4.25 -0.32 -6.42
N LEU A 24 -4.90 -0.64 -5.32
CA LEU A 24 -4.37 -0.57 -3.97
C LEU A 24 -4.89 -1.79 -3.23
N ALA A 25 -4.03 -2.47 -2.49
CA ALA A 25 -4.41 -3.65 -1.72
C ALA A 25 -3.71 -3.68 -0.37
N ILE A 26 -4.37 -4.33 0.59
CA ILE A 26 -3.81 -4.66 1.89
C ILE A 26 -3.57 -6.18 1.89
N CYS A 27 -2.31 -6.58 2.08
CA CYS A 27 -1.90 -7.97 2.13
C CYS A 27 -2.24 -8.61 3.49
N PRO A 28 -2.26 -9.95 3.60
CA PRO A 28 -2.43 -10.62 4.90
C PRO A 28 -1.36 -10.24 5.96
N SER A 29 -0.19 -9.78 5.51
CA SER A 29 0.88 -9.22 6.35
C SER A 29 0.59 -7.80 6.86
N LEU A 30 -0.57 -7.21 6.53
CA LEU A 30 -0.97 -5.82 6.79
C LEU A 30 -0.10 -4.77 6.07
N GLU A 31 0.63 -5.19 5.05
CA GLU A 31 1.35 -4.29 4.17
C GLU A 31 0.41 -3.70 3.13
N ILE A 32 0.63 -2.44 2.80
CA ILE A 32 -0.14 -1.73 1.78
C ILE A 32 0.71 -1.68 0.53
N GLY A 33 0.20 -2.24 -0.55
CA GLY A 33 0.94 -2.40 -1.78
C GLY A 33 0.10 -2.19 -3.02
N GLU A 34 0.83 -2.20 -4.13
CA GLU A 34 0.31 -2.20 -5.49
C GLU A 34 1.02 -3.31 -6.27
N GLY A 35 0.29 -4.03 -7.11
CA GLY A 35 0.84 -5.16 -7.85
C GLY A 35 2.07 -4.76 -8.67
N ALA A 36 3.17 -5.50 -8.51
CA ALA A 36 4.45 -5.27 -9.19
C ALA A 36 5.09 -3.88 -8.97
N ALA A 37 4.74 -3.19 -7.87
CA ALA A 37 5.33 -1.91 -7.45
C ALA A 37 5.88 -1.99 -6.01
N PRO A 38 6.75 -1.05 -5.59
CA PRO A 38 7.15 -0.93 -4.19
C PRO A 38 5.95 -0.71 -3.27
N ASN A 39 6.00 -1.30 -2.07
CA ASN A 39 4.96 -1.12 -1.07
C ASN A 39 4.91 0.33 -0.56
N ILE A 40 3.69 0.79 -0.29
CA ILE A 40 3.39 2.11 0.28
C ILE A 40 3.67 2.13 1.79
N PHE A 41 3.38 1.01 2.46
CA PHE A 41 3.65 0.78 3.88
C PHE A 41 3.98 -0.69 4.07
N SER A 42 5.15 -1.01 4.64
CA SER A 42 5.63 -2.40 4.67
C SER A 42 6.54 -2.72 5.83
N PHE A 43 6.80 -4.02 6.01
CA PHE A 43 7.83 -4.54 6.90
C PHE A 43 9.17 -4.62 6.14
N ILE A 44 10.28 -4.37 6.84
CA ILE A 44 11.64 -4.60 6.34
C ILE A 44 12.32 -5.60 7.27
N ASP A 45 12.70 -6.75 6.72
CA ASP A 45 13.61 -7.68 7.39
C ASP A 45 15.05 -7.35 7.03
N GLN A 46 15.81 -6.82 7.99
CA GLN A 46 17.22 -6.48 7.78
C GLN A 46 18.14 -7.71 7.70
N GLN A 47 17.62 -8.94 7.79
CA GLN A 47 18.43 -10.15 7.62
C GLN A 47 18.76 -10.49 6.15
N HIS A 48 18.10 -9.85 5.18
CA HIS A 48 18.23 -10.16 3.76
C HIS A 48 18.46 -8.94 2.84
N SER A 49 19.00 -7.83 3.35
CA SER A 49 19.50 -6.78 2.47
C SER A 49 20.71 -7.31 1.68
N PRO A 50 20.72 -7.29 0.33
CA PRO A 50 21.95 -7.54 -0.41
C PRO A 50 22.97 -6.51 0.08
N GLU A 51 24.09 -6.99 0.61
CA GLU A 51 25.19 -6.13 1.04
C GLU A 51 25.62 -5.27 -0.16
N THR A 52 25.22 -4.00 -0.19
CA THR A 52 25.98 -3.02 -0.96
C THR A 52 27.33 -2.88 -0.27
N ASP A 53 28.40 -3.14 -1.03
CA ASP A 53 29.80 -3.38 -0.64
C ASP A 53 30.49 -2.28 0.21
N GLU A 54 29.77 -1.28 0.71
CA GLU A 54 30.35 -0.17 1.49
C GLU A 54 30.36 -0.39 3.02
N SER A 55 29.80 -1.50 3.52
CA SER A 55 29.76 -1.80 4.96
C SER A 55 30.83 -2.80 5.42
N LYS A 56 31.98 -2.87 4.73
CA LYS A 56 33.17 -3.62 5.19
C LYS A 56 34.15 -2.72 5.93
N SER A 57 33.74 -2.19 7.06
CA SER A 57 34.68 -1.80 8.12
C SER A 57 33.91 -1.57 9.41
N LEU A 58 33.88 -2.58 10.28
CA LEU A 58 34.08 -2.47 11.73
C LEU A 58 33.81 -3.84 12.39
N ASN A 59 34.91 -4.41 12.86
CA ASN A 59 35.12 -5.48 13.83
C ASN A 59 33.94 -6.38 14.25
N THR A 60 34.11 -7.66 13.90
CA THR A 60 33.59 -8.84 14.56
C THR A 60 33.88 -8.84 16.05
N GLU A 61 32.82 -8.75 16.87
CA GLU A 61 32.59 -9.48 18.13
C GLU A 61 31.52 -8.73 18.95
N GLN A 62 30.24 -8.94 18.57
CA GLN A 62 29.00 -8.75 19.38
C GLN A 62 27.76 -8.61 18.45
N LYS A 63 27.59 -9.44 17.42
CA LYS A 63 26.28 -9.55 16.75
C LYS A 63 25.37 -10.46 17.55
N LYS A 64 24.86 -9.93 18.67
CA LYS A 64 23.65 -10.44 19.32
C LYS A 64 22.58 -10.49 18.21
N LYS A 65 21.94 -11.64 17.99
CA LYS A 65 20.79 -11.82 17.07
C LYS A 65 19.65 -10.89 17.47
N GLN A 66 19.77 -9.62 17.13
CA GLN A 66 18.69 -8.66 17.20
C GLN A 66 18.18 -8.60 15.77
N SER A 67 17.13 -9.37 15.49
CA SER A 67 16.36 -9.23 14.26
C SER A 67 15.89 -7.78 14.20
N SER A 68 16.60 -6.94 13.46
CA SER A 68 16.28 -5.52 13.32
C SER A 68 15.16 -5.38 12.30
N ALA A 69 13.99 -5.87 12.69
CA ALA A 69 12.72 -5.57 12.08
C ALA A 69 12.53 -4.05 12.04
N ALA A 70 12.23 -3.51 10.86
CA ALA A 70 11.93 -2.10 10.67
C ALA A 70 10.63 -1.90 9.90
N VAL A 71 10.02 -0.73 10.04
CA VAL A 71 8.84 -0.33 9.27
C VAL A 71 9.28 0.57 8.13
N SER A 72 8.86 0.25 6.91
CA SER A 72 8.97 1.12 5.74
C SER A 72 7.74 2.02 5.65
N ASN A 73 7.95 3.34 5.77
CA ASN A 73 6.92 4.35 5.55
C ASN A 73 7.51 5.51 4.72
N PRO A 74 7.82 5.28 3.43
CA PRO A 74 8.54 6.24 2.59
C PRO A 74 7.76 7.55 2.34
N HIS A 75 6.44 7.54 2.55
CA HIS A 75 5.56 8.70 2.36
C HIS A 75 5.28 9.46 3.66
N GLY A 76 5.85 9.03 4.80
CA GLY A 76 5.64 9.65 6.10
C GLY A 76 4.16 9.69 6.51
N LEU A 77 3.40 8.63 6.22
CA LEU A 77 1.98 8.52 6.55
C LEU A 77 1.77 8.50 8.05
N SER A 78 0.80 9.26 8.56
CA SER A 78 0.38 9.20 9.95
C SER A 78 -0.55 8.01 10.19
N ALA A 79 -0.94 7.80 11.45
CA ALA A 79 -1.95 6.80 11.79
C ALA A 79 -3.29 7.12 11.10
N GLU A 80 -3.68 8.39 11.07
CA GLU A 80 -4.91 8.87 10.43
C GLU A 80 -4.88 8.63 8.92
N ASP A 81 -3.73 8.87 8.27
CA ASP A 81 -3.56 8.56 6.84
C ASP A 81 -3.77 7.06 6.57
N LEU A 82 -3.17 6.19 7.38
CA LEU A 82 -3.29 4.73 7.23
C LEU A 82 -4.72 4.25 7.49
N MET A 83 -5.39 4.81 8.50
CA MET A 83 -6.80 4.53 8.79
C MET A 83 -7.70 4.99 7.63
N GLU A 84 -7.46 6.19 7.08
CA GLU A 84 -8.20 6.69 5.92
C GLU A 84 -8.01 5.80 4.69
N ILE A 85 -6.81 5.26 4.47
CA ILE A 85 -6.53 4.29 3.40
C ILE A 85 -7.30 2.97 3.62
N ALA A 86 -7.34 2.48 4.85
CA ALA A 86 -8.08 1.26 5.20
C ALA A 86 -9.59 1.45 5.00
N ASP A 87 -10.14 2.58 5.46
CA ASP A 87 -11.55 2.94 5.28
C ASP A 87 -11.91 3.06 3.79
N TYR A 88 -11.02 3.66 2.98
CA TYR A 88 -11.20 3.73 1.54
C TYR A 88 -11.25 2.34 0.89
N ASN A 89 -10.34 1.43 1.26
CA ASN A 89 -10.38 0.03 0.78
C ASN A 89 -11.69 -0.67 1.15
N MET A 90 -12.17 -0.47 2.37
CA MET A 90 -13.46 -1.01 2.82
C MET A 90 -14.62 -0.45 2.00
N GLN A 91 -14.62 0.85 1.70
CA GLN A 91 -15.63 1.48 0.87
C GLN A 91 -15.64 0.88 -0.54
N LEU A 92 -14.47 0.68 -1.17
CA LEU A 92 -14.38 0.02 -2.48
C LEU A 92 -15.01 -1.37 -2.49
N TRP A 93 -14.81 -2.15 -1.41
CA TRP A 93 -15.43 -3.46 -1.27
C TRP A 93 -16.95 -3.36 -1.12
N MET A 94 -17.44 -2.37 -0.37
CA MET A 94 -18.87 -2.12 -0.21
C MET A 94 -19.52 -1.72 -1.54
N ASP A 95 -18.88 -0.84 -2.30
CA ASP A 95 -19.33 -0.38 -3.60
C ASP A 95 -19.38 -1.52 -4.62
N LEU A 96 -18.33 -2.34 -4.69
CA LEU A 96 -18.29 -3.53 -5.55
C LEU A 96 -19.43 -4.50 -5.20
N LYS A 97 -19.61 -4.82 -3.91
CA LYS A 97 -20.70 -5.69 -3.46
C LYS A 97 -22.07 -5.12 -3.82
N SER A 98 -22.26 -3.82 -3.63
CA SER A 98 -23.51 -3.13 -3.97
C SER A 98 -23.81 -3.23 -5.47
N SER A 99 -22.82 -2.93 -6.30
CA SER A 99 -22.92 -2.97 -7.75
C SER A 99 -23.21 -4.39 -8.28
N LEU A 100 -22.50 -5.40 -7.75
CA LEU A 100 -22.73 -6.80 -8.07
C LEU A 100 -24.13 -7.29 -7.67
N ARG A 101 -24.64 -6.90 -6.49
CA ARG A 101 -26.01 -7.25 -6.07
C ARG A 101 -27.06 -6.64 -6.99
N LYS A 102 -26.82 -5.42 -7.46
CA LYS A 102 -27.75 -4.68 -8.31
C LYS A 102 -27.76 -5.18 -9.76
N HIS A 103 -26.60 -5.56 -10.28
CA HIS A 103 -26.41 -5.80 -11.71
C HIS A 103 -26.08 -7.25 -12.09
N GLY A 104 -25.63 -8.08 -11.14
CA GLY A 104 -25.13 -9.44 -11.39
C GLY A 104 -23.72 -9.46 -11.99
N VAL A 105 -23.08 -10.63 -12.04
CA VAL A 105 -21.66 -10.77 -12.44
C VAL A 105 -21.38 -10.59 -13.94
N ASN A 106 -22.41 -10.71 -14.79
CA ASN A 106 -22.26 -10.70 -16.26
C ASN A 106 -22.73 -9.38 -16.90
N ASN A 107 -22.91 -8.31 -16.10
CA ASN A 107 -23.41 -7.04 -16.60
C ASN A 107 -22.30 -5.97 -16.56
N PRO A 108 -21.94 -5.34 -17.69
CA PRO A 108 -20.93 -4.28 -17.71
C PRO A 108 -21.23 -3.08 -16.79
N LYS A 109 -22.50 -2.87 -16.42
CA LYS A 109 -22.92 -1.84 -15.45
C LYS A 109 -22.40 -2.08 -14.03
N VAL A 110 -21.76 -3.23 -13.76
CA VAL A 110 -21.02 -3.45 -12.51
C VAL A 110 -19.89 -2.44 -12.34
N PHE A 111 -19.26 -2.01 -13.43
CA PHE A 111 -18.10 -1.14 -13.42
C PHE A 111 -18.47 0.34 -13.61
N HIS A 112 -17.74 1.23 -12.95
CA HIS A 112 -17.81 2.68 -13.13
C HIS A 112 -16.99 3.09 -14.36
N ALA A 113 -17.64 3.13 -15.54
CA ALA A 113 -16.97 3.32 -16.82
C ALA A 113 -16.20 4.65 -16.94
N GLU A 114 -16.63 5.67 -16.22
CA GLU A 114 -15.98 6.97 -16.08
C GLU A 114 -14.62 6.91 -15.37
N MET A 115 -14.38 5.86 -14.58
CA MET A 115 -13.13 5.64 -13.84
C MET A 115 -12.12 4.75 -14.60
N LEU A 116 -12.51 4.19 -15.75
CA LEU A 116 -11.69 3.23 -16.52
C LEU A 116 -10.70 3.89 -17.51
N ARG A 117 -10.60 5.23 -17.52
CA ARG A 117 -9.78 6.00 -18.49
C ARG A 117 -8.76 6.91 -17.81
#